data_AF-A0AAV7JQY7-F1
#
_entry.id   AF-A0AAV7JQY7-F1
#
_cell.length_a   1.000
_cell.length_b   1.000
_cell.length_c   1.000
_cell.angle_alpha   90.00
_cell.angle_beta   90.00
_cell.angle_gamma   90.00
#
_symmetry.space_group_name_H-M   'P 1'
#
loop_
_entity.id
_entity.type
_entity.pdbx_description
1 polymer ?
#
loop_
_entity_poly.entity_id
_entity_poly.type
_entity_poly.pdbx_seq_one_letter_code
_entity_poly.pdbx_strand_id
1 'polypeptide(L)'
;MWRDGTQVTPRQTIKFPAKVMVWGMVSYQALSTLHILPQKETINAKYYVDEILEGPCIQALRRTDENGGILERKMIPDMSKAIFMQDGAPAHTARKTQDWYRQNLPGFWEKQKWPGNPPDLNPIENIWSIVQDKIDKMKPAVNVNDLEKMLKNAWSSIDPDILERLYLGMPMRVQRCIELSGEYIGK
;
A
#
# COMPACT_ATOMS: atom_id res chain seq x y z
N MET A 1 -13.92 -25.36 -30.65
CA MET A 1 -14.73 -25.91 -29.55
C MET A 1 -15.04 -24.75 -28.60
N TRP A 2 -16.16 -24.08 -28.79
CA TRP A 2 -16.54 -22.89 -28.03
C TRP A 2 -17.15 -23.33 -26.69
N ARG A 3 -16.68 -22.76 -25.57
CA ARG A 3 -17.30 -22.99 -24.26
C ARG A 3 -18.60 -22.21 -24.19
N ASP A 4 -19.66 -22.92 -23.82
CA ASP A 4 -20.99 -22.42 -23.48
C ASP A 4 -20.89 -21.32 -22.40
N GLY A 5 -21.40 -20.12 -22.73
CA GLY A 5 -21.39 -18.93 -21.88
C GLY A 5 -22.43 -18.92 -20.76
N THR A 6 -23.16 -20.01 -20.53
CA THR A 6 -24.27 -20.06 -19.55
C THR A 6 -23.87 -20.45 -18.13
N GLN A 7 -22.57 -20.66 -17.83
CA GLN A 7 -22.08 -20.93 -16.47
C GLN A 7 -21.23 -19.81 -15.86
N VAL A 8 -21.56 -18.55 -16.14
CA VAL A 8 -21.05 -17.44 -15.34
C VAL A 8 -22.03 -17.19 -14.20
N THR A 9 -21.66 -17.59 -12.99
CA THR A 9 -22.44 -17.24 -11.79
C THR A 9 -22.50 -15.71 -11.71
N PRO A 10 -23.70 -15.10 -11.63
CA PRO A 10 -23.82 -13.64 -11.56
C PRO A 10 -23.05 -13.11 -10.34
N ARG A 11 -22.04 -12.27 -10.58
CA ARG A 11 -21.37 -11.55 -9.50
C ARG A 11 -22.37 -10.53 -8.96
N GLN A 12 -22.89 -10.79 -7.76
CA GLN A 12 -23.86 -9.92 -7.12
C GLN A 12 -23.25 -8.52 -6.97
N THR A 13 -23.79 -7.55 -7.71
CA THR A 13 -23.24 -6.19 -7.76
C THR A 13 -24.12 -5.30 -6.87
N ILE A 14 -23.58 -4.86 -5.73
CA ILE A 14 -24.29 -3.95 -4.84
C ILE A 14 -24.42 -2.60 -5.55
N LYS A 15 -25.64 -2.05 -5.63
CA LYS A 15 -25.97 -0.85 -6.41
C LYS A 15 -25.21 0.42 -5.97
N PHE A 16 -24.71 0.43 -4.73
CA PHE A 16 -23.79 1.42 -4.17
C PHE A 16 -22.87 0.73 -3.15
N PRO A 17 -21.72 0.16 -3.56
CA PRO A 17 -20.84 -0.50 -2.62
C PRO A 17 -20.28 0.53 -1.65
N ALA A 18 -20.19 0.17 -0.36
CA ALA A 18 -19.46 0.96 0.61
C ALA A 18 -18.01 1.15 0.14
N LYS A 19 -17.54 2.40 0.10
CA LYS A 19 -16.16 2.74 -0.27
C LYS A 19 -15.47 3.35 0.94
N VAL A 20 -14.26 2.90 1.18
CA VAL A 20 -13.35 3.48 2.17
C VAL A 20 -12.04 3.80 1.48
N MET A 21 -11.49 4.97 1.79
CA MET A 21 -10.13 5.31 1.39
C MET A 21 -9.21 4.92 2.54
N VAL A 22 -8.11 4.25 2.21
CA VAL A 22 -7.21 3.67 3.19
C VAL A 22 -5.79 4.08 2.83
N TRP A 23 -5.01 4.41 3.85
CA TRP A 23 -3.56 4.56 3.74
C TRP A 23 -2.86 3.47 4.55
N GLY A 24 -1.77 2.95 4.01
CA GLY A 24 -0.88 2.01 4.66
C GLY A 24 0.53 2.15 4.11
N MET A 25 1.51 1.69 4.88
CA MET A 25 2.92 1.68 4.51
C MET A 25 3.48 0.27 4.71
N VAL A 26 4.36 -0.13 3.82
CA VAL A 26 4.97 -1.46 3.81
C VAL A 26 6.49 -1.36 3.65
N SER A 27 7.18 -2.32 4.23
CA SER A 27 8.59 -2.61 4.06
C SER A 27 8.76 -4.11 3.82
N TYR A 28 9.99 -4.58 3.61
CA TYR A 28 10.24 -6.02 3.47
C TYR A 28 10.04 -6.79 4.79
N GLN A 29 10.00 -6.11 5.96
CA GLN A 29 9.84 -6.76 7.26
C GLN A 29 8.43 -6.58 7.87
N ALA A 30 7.84 -5.41 7.67
CA ALA A 30 6.70 -4.96 8.46
C ALA A 30 5.71 -4.09 7.67
N LEU A 31 4.53 -3.92 8.27
CA LEU A 31 3.44 -3.09 7.80
C LEU A 31 3.10 -2.02 8.84
N SER A 32 2.68 -0.83 8.41
CA SER A 32 2.06 0.14 9.31
C SER A 32 0.68 -0.34 9.76
N THR A 33 0.13 0.29 10.80
CA THR A 33 -1.32 0.27 10.99
C THR A 33 -1.99 0.96 9.80
N LEU A 34 -3.22 0.53 9.47
CA LEU A 34 -4.02 1.17 8.43
C LEU A 34 -4.69 2.44 8.97
N HIS A 35 -4.57 3.52 8.21
CA HIS A 35 -5.35 4.74 8.42
C HIS A 35 -6.56 4.72 7.49
N ILE A 36 -7.75 4.64 8.08
CA ILE A 36 -8.99 4.66 7.32
C ILE A 36 -9.53 6.08 7.36
N LEU A 37 -9.69 6.68 6.20
CA LEU A 37 -10.14 8.05 6.10
C LEU A 37 -11.61 8.15 6.51
N PRO A 38 -11.99 9.19 7.27
CA PRO A 38 -13.39 9.49 7.53
C PRO A 38 -14.18 9.66 6.23
N GLN A 39 -15.45 9.25 6.25
CA GLN A 39 -16.33 9.40 5.09
C GLN A 39 -16.44 10.89 4.70
N LYS A 40 -16.37 11.15 3.38
CA LYS A 40 -16.40 12.50 2.74
C LYS A 40 -15.12 13.33 2.84
N GLU A 41 -14.08 12.85 3.51
CA GLU A 41 -12.77 13.50 3.49
C GLU A 41 -12.01 13.22 2.19
N THR A 42 -11.08 14.11 1.85
CA THR A 42 -10.17 13.94 0.71
C THR A 42 -8.73 14.16 1.17
N ILE A 43 -7.79 13.39 0.61
CA ILE A 43 -6.37 13.56 0.92
C ILE A 43 -5.86 14.79 0.14
N ASN A 44 -5.88 15.94 0.79
CA ASN A 44 -5.08 17.09 0.40
C ASN A 44 -3.73 17.06 1.13
N ALA A 45 -2.79 17.93 0.73
CA ALA A 45 -1.45 17.97 1.32
C ALA A 45 -1.45 18.26 2.83
N LYS A 46 -2.41 19.06 3.33
CA LYS A 46 -2.52 19.35 4.75
C LYS A 46 -2.91 18.09 5.52
N TYR A 47 -3.99 17.43 5.10
CA TYR A 47 -4.47 16.19 5.71
C TYR A 47 -3.39 15.12 5.65
N TYR A 48 -2.73 14.97 4.51
CA TYR A 48 -1.68 13.97 4.34
C TYR A 48 -0.54 14.16 5.35
N VAL A 49 -0.05 15.40 5.52
CA VAL A 49 1.00 15.66 6.51
C VAL A 49 0.49 15.47 7.93
N ASP A 50 -0.62 16.12 8.29
CA ASP A 50 -1.03 16.26 9.68
C ASP A 50 -1.65 14.97 10.25
N GLU A 51 -2.39 14.22 9.43
CA GLU A 51 -3.14 13.02 9.89
C GLU A 51 -2.44 11.72 9.53
N ILE A 52 -1.67 11.69 8.43
CA ILE A 52 -1.04 10.47 7.92
C ILE A 52 0.46 10.42 8.24
N LEU A 53 1.21 11.46 7.88
CA LEU A 53 2.67 11.46 8.07
C LEU A 53 3.05 11.62 9.55
N GLU A 54 2.43 12.58 10.24
CA GLU A 54 2.64 12.81 11.68
C GLU A 54 1.95 11.77 12.58
N GLY A 55 1.06 10.95 12.03
CA GLY A 55 0.36 9.89 12.76
C GLY A 55 0.92 8.50 12.45
N PRO A 56 0.18 7.68 11.68
CA PRO A 56 0.49 6.27 11.44
C PRO A 56 1.85 6.06 10.75
N CYS A 57 2.33 7.00 9.92
CA CYS A 57 3.63 6.88 9.28
C CYS A 57 4.77 6.98 10.30
N ILE A 58 4.86 8.07 11.06
CA ILE A 58 5.94 8.25 12.02
C ILE A 58 5.87 7.21 13.15
N GLN A 59 4.67 6.79 13.55
CA GLN A 59 4.49 5.69 14.51
C GLN A 59 5.15 4.41 14.02
N ALA A 60 4.95 4.05 12.75
CA ALA A 60 5.58 2.87 12.18
C ALA A 60 7.10 3.02 12.01
N LEU A 61 7.58 4.19 11.57
CA LEU A 61 9.01 4.46 11.40
C LEU A 61 9.79 4.50 12.72
N ARG A 62 9.15 4.84 13.83
CA ARG A 62 9.76 4.91 15.17
C ARG A 62 9.80 3.57 15.92
N ARG A 63 9.20 2.50 15.38
CA ARG A 63 9.25 1.18 16.01
C ARG A 63 10.69 0.69 16.14
N THR A 64 11.01 0.08 17.28
CA THR A 64 12.36 -0.42 17.58
C THR A 64 12.42 -1.91 17.80
N ASP A 65 11.28 -2.58 18.00
CA ASP A 65 11.23 -4.02 18.23
C ASP A 65 11.60 -4.79 16.95
N GLU A 66 12.55 -5.71 17.04
CA GLU A 66 12.99 -6.53 15.90
C GLU A 66 12.16 -7.82 15.75
N ASN A 67 11.52 -8.27 16.82
CA ASN A 67 10.86 -9.58 16.89
C ASN A 67 9.33 -9.50 17.03
N GLY A 68 8.76 -8.30 17.18
CA GLY A 68 7.33 -8.06 17.34
C GLY A 68 6.48 -8.55 16.16
N GLY A 69 5.15 -8.40 16.25
CA GLY A 69 4.27 -8.75 15.13
C GLY A 69 4.54 -7.93 13.85
N ILE A 70 3.96 -8.33 12.72
CA ILE A 70 4.11 -7.61 11.44
C ILE A 70 3.68 -6.12 11.51
N LEU A 71 2.82 -5.77 12.47
CA LEU A 71 2.35 -4.41 12.73
C LEU A 71 3.08 -3.69 13.87
N GLU A 72 4.09 -4.30 14.49
CA GLU A 72 4.72 -3.80 15.71
C GLU A 72 6.24 -3.76 15.60
N ARG A 73 6.81 -4.68 14.80
CA ARG A 73 8.23 -4.70 14.53
C ARG A 73 8.66 -3.52 13.68
N LYS A 74 9.95 -3.25 13.75
CA LYS A 74 10.69 -2.23 13.00
C LYS A 74 10.48 -2.42 11.49
N MET A 75 10.33 -1.31 10.77
CA MET A 75 10.11 -1.35 9.32
C MET A 75 11.33 -1.88 8.58
N ILE A 76 12.53 -1.40 8.91
CA ILE A 76 13.79 -1.95 8.41
C ILE A 76 14.86 -1.96 9.51
N PRO A 77 15.86 -2.87 9.48
CA PRO A 77 16.84 -2.99 10.55
C PRO A 77 17.68 -1.73 10.73
N ASP A 78 18.08 -1.13 9.61
CA ASP A 78 18.88 0.10 9.58
C ASP A 78 18.08 1.23 8.96
N MET A 79 17.33 1.96 9.80
CA MET A 79 16.52 3.10 9.37
C MET A 79 17.35 4.19 8.69
N SER A 80 18.65 4.33 8.98
CA SER A 80 19.49 5.36 8.33
C SER A 80 19.64 5.15 6.81
N LYS A 81 19.37 3.93 6.34
CA LYS A 81 19.36 3.55 4.93
C LYS A 81 17.96 3.52 4.32
N ALA A 82 16.92 3.89 5.08
CA ALA A 82 15.55 3.88 4.59
C ALA A 82 15.38 4.92 3.48
N ILE A 83 14.75 4.50 2.39
CA ILE A 83 14.26 5.40 1.35
C ILE A 83 12.75 5.26 1.27
N PHE A 84 12.04 6.35 1.56
CA PHE A 84 10.59 6.39 1.43
C PHE A 84 10.17 6.57 -0.02
N MET A 85 9.24 5.74 -0.47
CA MET A 85 8.70 5.72 -1.83
C MET A 85 7.18 5.87 -1.77
N GLN A 86 6.63 6.65 -2.70
CA GLN A 86 5.19 6.77 -2.94
C GLN A 86 4.94 7.22 -4.39
N ASP A 87 3.68 7.20 -4.81
CA ASP A 87 3.27 7.66 -6.14
C ASP A 87 3.28 9.20 -6.30
N GLY A 88 2.99 9.66 -7.51
CA GLY A 88 2.99 11.07 -7.89
C GLY A 88 1.71 11.85 -7.56
N ALA A 89 0.85 11.38 -6.64
CA ALA A 89 -0.41 12.06 -6.34
C ALA A 89 -0.20 13.54 -5.93
N PRO A 90 -1.18 14.45 -6.17
CA PRO A 90 -1.02 15.87 -5.86
C PRO A 90 -0.68 16.16 -4.39
N ALA A 91 -1.26 15.42 -3.44
CA ALA A 91 -0.95 15.56 -2.01
C ALA A 91 0.48 15.11 -1.68
N HIS A 92 1.00 14.11 -2.38
CA HIS A 92 2.33 13.54 -2.18
C HIS A 92 3.43 14.46 -2.71
N THR A 93 3.14 15.13 -3.83
CA THR A 93 4.09 16.01 -4.54
C THR A 93 4.01 17.47 -4.11
N ALA A 94 3.05 17.83 -3.26
CA ALA A 94 2.92 19.19 -2.72
C ALA A 94 4.15 19.61 -1.91
N ARG A 95 4.49 20.90 -1.97
CA ARG A 95 5.65 21.47 -1.26
C ARG A 95 5.65 21.14 0.23
N LYS A 96 4.50 21.28 0.91
CA LYS A 96 4.35 20.96 2.35
C LYS A 96 4.81 19.52 2.65
N THR A 97 4.37 18.57 1.84
CA THR A 97 4.69 17.15 1.98
C THR A 97 6.16 16.86 1.72
N GLN A 98 6.71 17.44 0.65
CA GLN A 98 8.13 17.27 0.29
C GLN A 98 9.06 17.89 1.35
N ASP A 99 8.70 19.04 1.90
CA ASP A 99 9.45 19.68 3.01
C ASP A 99 9.41 18.82 4.27
N TRP A 100 8.27 18.19 4.57
CA TRP A 100 8.16 17.24 5.68
C TRP A 100 9.14 16.07 5.52
N TYR A 101 9.25 15.47 4.33
CA TYR A 101 10.19 14.35 4.12
C TYR A 101 11.65 14.77 4.33
N ARG A 102 12.05 15.93 3.82
CA ARG A 102 13.42 16.44 3.99
C ARG A 102 13.80 16.65 5.45
N GLN A 103 12.82 16.96 6.30
CA GLN A 103 13.04 17.24 7.73
C GLN A 103 12.97 15.98 8.60
N ASN A 104 12.17 14.99 8.22
CA ASN A 104 11.83 13.87 9.09
C ASN A 104 12.38 12.52 8.65
N LEU A 105 12.76 12.36 7.38
CA LEU A 105 13.19 11.08 6.84
C LEU A 105 14.67 11.10 6.46
N PRO A 106 15.38 9.96 6.64
CA PRO A 106 16.79 9.83 6.22
C PRO A 106 16.94 9.87 4.70
N GLY A 107 15.90 9.46 3.97
CA GLY A 107 15.83 9.63 2.53
C GLY A 107 14.43 9.33 1.99
N PHE A 108 14.15 9.89 0.81
CA PHE A 108 12.93 9.63 0.07
C PHE A 108 13.15 9.85 -1.43
N TRP A 109 12.28 9.28 -2.26
CA TRP A 109 12.25 9.58 -3.68
C TRP A 109 11.45 10.85 -3.94
N GLU A 110 12.16 11.89 -4.38
CA GLU A 110 11.55 13.10 -4.90
C GLU A 110 10.75 12.81 -6.17
N LYS A 111 9.78 13.67 -6.46
CA LYS A 111 8.85 13.54 -7.61
C LYS A 111 9.53 13.14 -8.91
N GLN A 112 10.74 13.63 -9.17
CA GLN A 112 11.46 13.44 -10.43
C GLN A 112 12.09 12.05 -10.55
N LYS A 113 12.24 11.31 -9.45
CA LYS A 113 12.87 9.98 -9.46
C LYS A 113 11.91 8.87 -9.84
N TRP A 114 10.60 9.05 -9.61
CA TRP A 114 9.60 8.03 -9.91
C TRP A 114 9.10 8.18 -11.35
N PRO A 115 9.22 7.13 -12.19
CA PRO A 115 8.63 7.17 -13.52
C PRO A 115 7.11 7.33 -13.42
N GLY A 116 6.55 8.10 -14.35
CA GLY A 116 5.10 8.19 -14.46
C GLY A 116 4.52 6.82 -14.81
N ASN A 117 3.75 6.26 -13.90
CA ASN A 117 2.73 5.24 -14.18
C ASN A 117 3.14 3.75 -14.44
N PRO A 118 4.17 3.15 -13.80
CA PRO A 118 4.28 1.69 -13.77
C PRO A 118 3.72 1.12 -12.45
N PRO A 119 2.43 0.71 -12.38
CA PRO A 119 1.85 0.08 -11.18
C PRO A 119 2.62 -1.16 -10.76
N ASP A 120 3.24 -1.86 -11.72
CA ASP A 120 3.98 -3.10 -11.48
C ASP A 120 5.26 -2.91 -10.64
N LEU A 121 5.78 -1.68 -10.60
CA LEU A 121 6.97 -1.33 -9.82
C LEU A 121 6.63 -0.83 -8.42
N ASN A 122 5.35 -0.70 -8.06
CA ASN A 122 4.94 -0.31 -6.73
C ASN A 122 4.62 -1.56 -5.87
N PRO A 123 5.52 -2.03 -4.97
CA PRO A 123 5.27 -3.15 -4.09
C PRO A 123 3.90 -3.11 -3.39
N ILE A 124 3.44 -1.94 -2.96
CA ILE A 124 2.19 -1.85 -2.20
C ILE A 124 0.97 -2.26 -3.02
N GLU A 125 0.97 -2.10 -4.36
CA GLU A 125 -0.13 -2.55 -5.22
C GLU A 125 -0.28 -4.08 -5.20
N ASN A 126 0.82 -4.80 -5.04
CA ASN A 126 0.79 -6.25 -4.88
C ASN A 126 0.19 -6.62 -3.53
N ILE A 127 0.51 -5.87 -2.47
CA ILE A 127 -0.08 -6.05 -1.15
C ILE A 127 -1.58 -5.76 -1.19
N TRP A 128 -2.01 -4.68 -1.84
CA TRP A 128 -3.42 -4.37 -2.01
C TRP A 128 -4.16 -5.46 -2.79
N SER A 129 -3.54 -6.05 -3.83
CA SER A 129 -4.09 -7.22 -4.53
C SER A 129 -4.31 -8.40 -3.58
N ILE A 130 -3.35 -8.71 -2.72
CA ILE A 130 -3.46 -9.81 -1.73
C ILE A 130 -4.56 -9.52 -0.70
N VAL A 131 -4.66 -8.28 -0.24
CA VAL A 131 -5.72 -7.85 0.68
C VAL A 131 -7.09 -7.99 0.03
N GLN A 132 -7.23 -7.54 -1.22
CA GLN A 132 -8.46 -7.68 -2.00
C GLN A 132 -8.83 -9.16 -2.17
N ASP A 133 -7.89 -10.02 -2.54
CA ASP A 133 -8.13 -11.46 -2.71
C ASP A 133 -8.54 -12.15 -1.41
N LYS A 134 -8.02 -11.70 -0.26
CA LYS A 134 -8.44 -12.18 1.06
C LYS A 134 -9.86 -11.74 1.38
N ILE A 135 -10.19 -10.47 1.14
CA ILE A 135 -11.52 -9.89 1.40
C ILE A 135 -12.58 -10.54 0.50
N ASP A 136 -12.28 -10.77 -0.77
CA ASP A 136 -13.21 -11.37 -1.74
C ASP A 136 -13.60 -12.82 -1.37
N LYS A 137 -12.79 -13.50 -0.56
CA LYS A 137 -13.08 -14.85 -0.02
C LYS A 137 -13.91 -14.83 1.25
N MET A 138 -14.08 -13.66 1.88
CA MET A 138 -14.88 -13.50 3.10
C MET A 138 -16.36 -13.28 2.75
N LYS A 139 -17.24 -13.34 3.77
CA LYS A 139 -18.63 -12.91 3.60
C LYS A 139 -18.67 -11.41 3.29
N PRO A 140 -19.52 -10.95 2.36
CA PRO A 140 -19.63 -9.53 2.04
C PRO A 140 -19.89 -8.66 3.28
N ALA A 141 -19.23 -7.51 3.35
CA ALA A 141 -19.45 -6.52 4.39
C ALA A 141 -20.90 -6.01 4.36
N VAL A 142 -21.55 -5.92 5.53
CA VAL A 142 -22.92 -5.42 5.64
C VAL A 142 -22.94 -3.89 5.78
N ASN A 143 -21.87 -3.31 6.33
CA ASN A 143 -21.71 -1.88 6.52
C ASN A 143 -20.21 -1.48 6.46
N VAL A 144 -19.94 -0.17 6.55
CA VAL A 144 -18.58 0.38 6.52
C VAL A 144 -17.70 -0.21 7.62
N ASN A 145 -18.20 -0.31 8.86
CA ASN A 145 -17.42 -0.84 9.99
C ASN A 145 -17.00 -2.30 9.77
N ASP A 146 -17.85 -3.10 9.14
CA ASP A 146 -17.50 -4.47 8.77
C ASP A 146 -16.39 -4.49 7.72
N LEU A 147 -16.48 -3.63 6.70
CA LEU A 147 -15.45 -3.50 5.67
C LEU A 147 -14.11 -3.06 6.28
N GLU A 148 -14.12 -2.10 7.22
CA GLU A 148 -12.92 -1.67 7.94
C GLU A 148 -12.27 -2.79 8.75
N LYS A 149 -13.07 -3.60 9.45
CA LYS A 149 -12.58 -4.76 10.19
C LYS A 149 -11.99 -5.81 9.25
N MET A 150 -12.68 -6.10 8.15
CA MET A 150 -12.19 -7.04 7.13
C MET A 150 -10.85 -6.58 6.54
N LEU A 151 -10.71 -5.28 6.23
CA LEU A 151 -9.46 -4.68 5.76
C LEU A 151 -8.34 -4.82 6.78
N LYS A 152 -8.58 -4.45 8.04
CA LYS A 152 -7.59 -4.55 9.12
C LYS A 152 -7.14 -6.00 9.33
N ASN A 153 -8.08 -6.94 9.34
CA ASN A 153 -7.79 -8.37 9.50
C ASN A 153 -7.02 -8.95 8.30
N ALA A 154 -7.43 -8.60 7.08
CA ALA A 154 -6.75 -9.04 5.86
C ALA A 154 -5.30 -8.52 5.84
N TRP A 155 -5.11 -7.24 6.17
CA TRP A 155 -3.80 -6.59 6.25
C TRP A 155 -2.89 -7.20 7.33
N SER A 156 -3.39 -7.38 8.56
CA SER A 156 -2.59 -7.95 9.65
C SER A 156 -2.28 -9.43 9.48
N SER A 157 -3.00 -10.14 8.60
CA SER A 157 -2.81 -11.56 8.30
C SER A 157 -1.89 -11.81 7.09
N ILE A 158 -1.24 -10.78 6.56
CA ILE A 158 -0.22 -10.95 5.53
C ILE A 158 0.96 -11.68 6.16
N ASP A 159 1.45 -12.70 5.46
CA ASP A 159 2.62 -13.46 5.86
C ASP A 159 3.89 -12.62 5.66
N PRO A 160 4.75 -12.45 6.67
CA PRO A 160 6.04 -11.77 6.51
C PRO A 160 6.88 -12.31 5.33
N ASP A 161 6.80 -13.62 5.02
CA ASP A 161 7.54 -14.23 3.91
C ASP A 161 7.08 -13.71 2.54
N ILE A 162 5.84 -13.22 2.45
CA ILE A 162 5.34 -12.54 1.24
C ILE A 162 6.02 -11.18 1.08
N LEU A 163 6.19 -10.43 2.17
CA LEU A 163 6.87 -9.13 2.12
C LEU A 163 8.31 -9.29 1.67
N GLU A 164 9.05 -10.22 2.28
CA GLU A 164 10.44 -10.44 1.93
C GLU A 164 10.60 -10.82 0.45
N ARG A 165 9.85 -11.83 -0.02
CA ARG A 165 9.90 -12.27 -1.43
C ARG A 165 9.54 -11.15 -2.41
N LEU A 166 8.54 -10.35 -2.07
CA LEU A 166 8.11 -9.22 -2.91
C LEU A 166 9.27 -8.22 -3.10
N TYR A 167 9.94 -7.84 -2.02
CA TYR A 167 11.04 -6.87 -2.09
C TYR A 167 12.29 -7.48 -2.73
N LEU A 168 12.63 -8.74 -2.44
CA LEU A 168 13.74 -9.44 -3.10
C LEU A 168 13.54 -9.59 -4.62
N GLY A 169 12.28 -9.68 -5.08
CA GLY A 169 11.93 -9.73 -6.51
C GLY A 169 11.95 -8.37 -7.22
N MET A 170 12.09 -7.25 -6.51
CA MET A 170 12.06 -5.91 -7.12
C MET A 170 13.16 -5.69 -8.17
N PRO A 171 14.43 -6.06 -7.95
CA PRO A 171 15.47 -5.90 -8.96
C PRO A 171 15.13 -6.59 -10.29
N MET A 172 14.58 -7.80 -10.24
CA MET A 172 14.13 -8.52 -11.44
C MET A 172 12.97 -7.81 -12.14
N ARG A 173 11.99 -7.29 -11.39
CA ARG A 173 10.86 -6.54 -11.97
C ARG A 173 11.30 -5.25 -12.63
N VAL A 174 12.23 -4.52 -12.01
CA VAL A 174 12.83 -3.31 -12.58
C VAL A 174 13.59 -3.67 -13.86
N GLN A 175 14.41 -4.72 -13.84
CA GLN A 175 15.13 -5.20 -15.02
C GLN A 175 14.16 -5.56 -16.15
N ARG A 176 13.07 -6.26 -15.84
CA ARG A 176 12.05 -6.63 -16.82
C ARG A 176 11.34 -5.41 -17.41
N CYS A 177 11.05 -4.41 -16.59
CA CYS A 177 10.45 -3.14 -17.05
C CYS A 177 11.40 -2.41 -18.01
N ILE A 178 12.71 -2.41 -17.74
CA ILE A 178 13.73 -1.85 -18.64
C ILE A 178 13.76 -2.61 -19.97
N GLU A 179 13.79 -3.95 -19.93
CA GLU A 179 13.76 -4.79 -21.14
C GLU A 179 12.51 -4.54 -22.00
N LEU A 180 11.38 -4.28 -21.35
CA LEU A 180 10.13 -3.96 -22.02
C LEU A 180 9.94 -2.45 -22.29
N SER A 181 10.99 -1.64 -22.13
CA SER A 181 10.96 -0.19 -22.40
C SER A 181 9.86 0.57 -21.66
N GLY A 182 9.53 0.15 -20.44
CA GLY A 182 8.47 0.76 -19.62
C GLY A 182 7.07 0.16 -19.80
N GLU A 183 6.90 -0.85 -20.67
CA GLU A 183 5.63 -1.56 -20.83
C GLU A 183 5.30 -2.47 -19.64
N TYR A 184 4.03 -2.89 -19.58
CA TYR A 184 3.48 -3.75 -18.53
C TYR A 184 4.26 -5.08 -18.43
N ILE A 185 4.73 -5.42 -17.23
CA ILE A 185 5.60 -6.60 -17.01
C ILE A 185 4.84 -7.89 -16.71
N GLY A 186 3.52 -7.81 -16.49
CA GLY A 186 2.71 -8.97 -16.09
C GLY A 186 2.84 -9.32 -14.60
N LYS A 187 1.80 -9.95 -14.04
CA LYS A 187 1.82 -10.53 -12.69
C LYS A 187 2.36 -11.96 -12.72
#